data_AF-A0A2N2JE06-F1
#
_entry.id   AF-A0A2N2JE06-F1
#
_cell.length_a   1.000
_cell.length_b   1.000
_cell.length_c   1.000
_cell.angle_alpha   90.00
_cell.angle_beta   90.00
_cell.angle_gamma   90.00
#
_symmetry.space_group_name_H-M   'P 1'
#
loop_
_entity.id
_entity.type
_entity.pdbx_description
1 polymer ?
#
loop_
_entity_poly.entity_id
_entity_poly.type
_entity_poly.pdbx_seq_one_letter_code
_entity_poly.pdbx_strand_id
1 'polypeptide(L)'
;MSQHELQLDPALPLHGALDGAFRDIVGFALEMVALAPEDPERAVHDYRRSVRRARAMVSLIAPALSARAHEWIAASLRAAFQGTSELRDHGVLLPALESVAPAFTEPAVVAQLRAHLVAERGVVVSPPKVGRILRKRARELGGLTDNLAAHLKQKVDEELLRESLRASFAFSRDAYRRVRHTRRTKHLHAWRKAIKSLRYQLELVASGGGGGYERPLRAANVQARLLGDVTDTMALRDVLKALKGQLTGVDTKRALDELDRVIRARLDEAIKVAAG
;
A
#
# COMPACT_ATOMS: atom_id res chain seq x y z
N MET A 1 -5.89 -17.13 -10.94
CA MET A 1 -5.21 -15.82 -10.98
C MET A 1 -6.22 -14.77 -10.58
N SER A 2 -5.92 -13.87 -9.63
CA SER A 2 -6.89 -12.82 -9.26
C SER A 2 -7.06 -11.86 -10.44
N GLN A 3 -8.30 -11.60 -10.88
CA GLN A 3 -8.66 -10.89 -12.12
C GLN A 3 -8.15 -9.44 -12.27
N HIS A 4 -7.25 -8.96 -11.41
CA HIS A 4 -6.90 -7.54 -11.33
C HIS A 4 -5.39 -7.34 -11.09
N GLU A 5 -4.53 -8.10 -11.77
CA GLU A 5 -3.10 -7.81 -11.83
C GLU A 5 -2.82 -6.68 -12.85
N LEU A 6 -1.72 -5.95 -12.66
CA LEU A 6 -1.26 -5.01 -13.68
C LEU A 6 -0.85 -5.81 -14.91
N GLN A 7 -1.47 -5.52 -16.06
CA GLN A 7 -1.19 -6.23 -17.31
C GLN A 7 -0.94 -5.21 -18.43
N LEU A 8 0.22 -5.34 -19.07
CA LEU A 8 0.52 -4.69 -20.35
C LEU A 8 0.11 -5.66 -21.46
N ASP A 9 -0.74 -5.21 -22.37
CA ASP A 9 -1.08 -5.97 -23.57
C ASP A 9 0.10 -5.96 -24.56
N PRO A 10 0.77 -7.10 -24.81
CA PRO A 10 1.91 -7.17 -25.71
C PRO A 10 1.53 -6.97 -27.19
N ALA A 11 0.24 -7.05 -27.53
CA ALA A 11 -0.24 -6.81 -28.89
C ALA A 11 -0.37 -5.32 -29.23
N LEU A 12 -0.31 -4.43 -28.23
CA LEU A 12 -0.41 -2.99 -28.41
C LEU A 12 0.96 -2.31 -28.39
N PRO A 13 1.14 -1.18 -29.10
CA PRO A 13 2.26 -0.30 -28.84
C PRO A 13 2.34 0.08 -27.36
N LEU A 14 3.53 0.27 -26.81
CA LEU A 14 3.76 0.48 -25.37
C LEU A 14 2.87 1.57 -24.74
N HIS A 15 2.69 2.70 -25.43
CA HIS A 15 1.81 3.77 -24.95
C HIS A 15 0.34 3.34 -24.85
N GLY A 16 -0.14 2.52 -25.78
CA GLY A 16 -1.48 1.94 -25.77
C GLY A 16 -1.65 0.88 -24.69
N ALA A 17 -0.64 0.02 -24.50
CA ALA A 17 -0.62 -0.96 -23.41
C ALA A 17 -0.65 -0.27 -22.03
N LEU A 18 0.09 0.85 -21.87
CA LEU A 18 0.07 1.65 -20.65
C LEU A 18 -1.29 2.34 -20.43
N ASP A 19 -1.87 2.96 -21.47
CA ASP A 19 -3.21 3.55 -21.34
C ASP A 19 -4.26 2.51 -20.92
N GLY A 20 -4.26 1.34 -21.58
CA GLY A 20 -5.14 0.21 -21.25
C GLY A 20 -4.97 -0.23 -19.79
N ALA A 21 -3.72 -0.50 -19.37
CA ALA A 21 -3.42 -0.88 -17.99
C ALA A 21 -3.92 0.17 -16.97
N PHE A 22 -3.71 1.47 -17.24
CA PHE A 22 -4.19 2.52 -16.35
C PHE A 22 -5.71 2.57 -16.25
N ARG A 23 -6.39 2.45 -17.39
CA ARG A 23 -7.85 2.40 -17.48
C ARG A 23 -8.42 1.24 -16.68
N ASP A 24 -7.82 0.05 -16.81
CA ASP A 24 -8.27 -1.15 -16.08
C ASP A 24 -8.10 -0.98 -14.56
N ILE A 25 -6.97 -0.42 -14.10
CA ILE A 25 -6.76 -0.15 -12.67
C ILE A 25 -7.80 0.83 -12.13
N VAL A 26 -8.06 1.92 -12.87
CA VAL A 26 -9.03 2.94 -12.47
C VAL A 26 -10.45 2.38 -12.50
N GLY A 27 -10.81 1.64 -13.56
CA GLY A 27 -12.09 0.94 -13.68
C GLY A 27 -12.34 -0.02 -12.53
N PHE A 28 -11.35 -0.87 -12.21
CA PHE A 28 -11.44 -1.78 -11.07
C PHE A 28 -11.59 -1.04 -9.73
N ALA A 29 -10.93 0.11 -9.54
CA ALA A 29 -11.19 0.94 -8.36
C ALA A 29 -12.65 1.41 -8.29
N LEU A 30 -13.26 1.80 -9.41
CA LEU A 30 -14.66 2.20 -9.46
C LEU A 30 -15.61 1.02 -9.18
N GLU A 31 -15.30 -0.18 -9.67
CA GLU A 31 -16.07 -1.40 -9.37
C GLU A 31 -16.09 -1.71 -7.86
N MET A 32 -14.98 -1.50 -7.15
CA MET A 32 -14.93 -1.69 -5.70
C MET A 32 -15.87 -0.76 -4.92
N VAL A 33 -16.27 0.38 -5.51
CA VAL A 33 -17.29 1.25 -4.92
C VAL A 33 -18.66 0.56 -4.91
N ALA A 34 -18.96 -0.22 -5.95
CA ALA A 34 -20.19 -0.98 -6.08
C ALA A 34 -20.22 -2.21 -5.14
N LEU A 35 -19.06 -2.82 -4.87
CA LEU A 35 -18.92 -3.95 -3.94
C LEU A 35 -19.07 -3.55 -2.46
N ALA A 36 -18.89 -2.26 -2.14
CA ALA A 36 -18.87 -1.77 -0.76
C ALA A 36 -20.07 -2.14 0.14
N PRO A 37 -21.32 -2.26 -0.37
CA PRO A 37 -22.46 -2.73 0.43
C PRO A 37 -22.37 -4.19 0.84
N GLU A 38 -21.75 -5.05 0.02
CA GLU A 38 -21.66 -6.50 0.23
C GLU A 38 -20.43 -6.87 1.05
N ASP A 39 -19.28 -6.31 0.68
CA ASP A 39 -17.99 -6.57 1.34
C ASP A 39 -17.20 -5.26 1.49
N PRO A 40 -17.51 -4.45 2.53
CA PRO A 40 -16.90 -3.13 2.70
C PRO A 40 -15.38 -3.20 2.91
N GLU A 41 -14.87 -4.26 3.51
CA GLU A 41 -13.45 -4.39 3.81
C GLU A 41 -12.63 -4.72 2.58
N ARG A 42 -13.10 -5.72 1.81
CA ARG A 42 -12.49 -6.03 0.53
C ARG A 42 -12.57 -4.84 -0.42
N ALA A 43 -13.73 -4.17 -0.49
CA ALA A 43 -13.91 -2.96 -1.28
C ALA A 43 -12.87 -1.87 -0.93
N VAL A 44 -12.68 -1.57 0.36
CA VAL A 44 -11.66 -0.59 0.80
C VAL A 44 -10.25 -1.07 0.48
N HIS A 45 -9.94 -2.35 0.73
CA HIS A 45 -8.63 -2.93 0.49
C HIS A 45 -8.24 -2.81 -1.00
N ASP A 46 -9.11 -3.31 -1.87
CA ASP A 46 -8.88 -3.40 -3.31
C ASP A 46 -8.94 -2.01 -3.96
N TYR A 47 -9.87 -1.14 -3.58
CA TYR A 47 -9.87 0.27 -4.00
C TYR A 47 -8.52 0.95 -3.70
N ARG A 48 -8.03 0.83 -2.46
CA ARG A 48 -6.75 1.42 -2.06
C ARG A 48 -5.57 0.79 -2.77
N ARG A 49 -5.64 -0.51 -3.08
CA ARG A 49 -4.61 -1.22 -3.85
C ARG A 49 -4.56 -0.67 -5.28
N SER A 50 -5.69 -0.54 -5.95
CA SER A 50 -5.81 0.03 -7.30
C SER A 50 -5.29 1.45 -7.37
N VAL A 51 -5.73 2.33 -6.47
CA VAL A 51 -5.22 3.72 -6.43
C VAL A 51 -3.71 3.77 -6.21
N ARG A 52 -3.12 2.88 -5.39
CA ARG A 52 -1.66 2.81 -5.21
C ARG A 52 -0.94 2.34 -6.47
N ARG A 53 -1.50 1.37 -7.20
CA ARG A 53 -0.95 0.90 -8.48
C ARG A 53 -0.97 2.02 -9.53
N ALA A 54 -2.11 2.69 -9.69
CA ALA A 54 -2.25 3.85 -10.57
C ALA A 54 -1.19 4.93 -10.25
N ARG A 55 -0.97 5.23 -8.96
CA ARG A 55 0.08 6.18 -8.54
C ARG A 55 1.48 5.72 -8.90
N ALA A 56 1.81 4.45 -8.64
CA ALA A 56 3.13 3.91 -8.94
C ALA A 56 3.41 3.92 -10.45
N MET A 57 2.39 3.63 -11.26
CA MET A 57 2.44 3.73 -12.70
C MET A 57 2.65 5.17 -13.16
N VAL A 58 1.85 6.13 -12.69
CA VAL A 58 1.99 7.56 -13.04
C VAL A 58 3.38 8.10 -12.66
N SER A 59 3.93 7.68 -11.53
CA SER A 59 5.31 8.02 -11.15
C SER A 59 6.37 7.36 -12.04
N LEU A 60 6.10 6.19 -12.60
CA LEU A 60 7.01 5.51 -13.54
C LEU A 60 7.08 6.23 -14.89
N ILE A 61 5.95 6.71 -15.38
CA ILE A 61 5.86 7.39 -16.69
C ILE A 61 5.94 8.91 -16.58
N ALA A 62 6.23 9.45 -15.39
CA ALA A 62 6.28 10.89 -15.15
C ALA A 62 7.18 11.66 -16.15
N PRO A 63 8.36 11.16 -16.58
CA PRO A 63 9.18 11.85 -17.58
C PRO A 63 8.52 12.02 -18.96
N ALA A 64 7.53 11.18 -19.29
CA ALA A 64 6.79 11.27 -20.55
C ALA A 64 5.60 12.26 -20.48
N LEU A 65 5.23 12.70 -19.29
CA LEU A 65 4.11 13.61 -19.06
C LEU A 65 4.59 15.07 -18.99
N SER A 66 3.71 16.01 -19.35
CA SER A 66 3.94 17.41 -18.98
C SER A 66 3.91 17.56 -17.45
N ALA A 67 4.69 18.49 -16.90
CA ALA A 67 4.72 18.74 -15.45
C ALA A 67 3.31 18.99 -14.87
N ARG A 68 2.49 19.78 -15.60
CA ARG A 68 1.10 20.08 -15.23
C ARG A 68 0.22 18.84 -15.22
N ALA A 69 0.33 17.98 -16.24
CA ALA A 69 -0.46 16.75 -16.32
C ALA A 69 -0.06 15.80 -15.18
N HIS A 70 1.23 15.58 -14.98
CA HIS A 70 1.73 14.73 -13.89
C HIS A 70 1.25 15.23 -12.52
N GLU A 71 1.38 16.53 -12.24
CA GLU A 71 0.93 17.11 -10.97
C GLU A 71 -0.57 16.93 -10.75
N TRP A 72 -1.39 17.22 -11.76
CA TRP A 72 -2.84 17.11 -11.67
C TRP A 72 -3.29 15.66 -11.43
N ILE A 73 -2.76 14.69 -12.20
CA ILE A 73 -3.08 13.26 -12.02
C ILE A 73 -2.61 12.79 -10.63
N ALA A 74 -1.39 13.14 -10.23
CA ALA A 74 -0.82 12.73 -8.95
C ALA A 74 -1.58 13.32 -7.75
N ALA A 75 -2.05 14.56 -7.86
CA ALA A 75 -2.88 15.22 -6.83
C ALA A 75 -4.24 14.54 -6.71
N SER A 76 -4.90 14.26 -7.83
CA SER A 76 -6.20 13.59 -7.88
C SER A 76 -6.15 12.18 -7.30
N LEU A 77 -5.14 11.38 -7.69
CA LEU A 77 -4.92 10.05 -7.10
C LEU A 77 -4.58 10.11 -5.61
N ARG A 78 -3.91 11.18 -5.15
CA ARG A 78 -3.66 11.41 -3.72
C ARG A 78 -4.94 11.73 -2.98
N ALA A 79 -5.80 12.58 -3.54
CA ALA A 79 -7.10 12.93 -2.97
C ALA A 79 -8.04 11.73 -2.90
N ALA A 80 -8.05 10.88 -3.95
CA ALA A 80 -8.77 9.60 -3.98
C ALA A 80 -8.32 8.66 -2.85
N PHE A 81 -7.01 8.63 -2.59
CA PHE A 81 -6.45 7.80 -1.53
C PHE A 81 -6.69 8.37 -0.12
N GLN A 82 -6.69 9.69 0.02
CA GLN A 82 -6.91 10.38 1.30
C GLN A 82 -8.33 10.11 1.82
N GLY A 83 -8.48 9.96 3.14
CA GLY A 83 -9.78 9.65 3.77
C GLY A 83 -10.24 8.19 3.69
N THR A 84 -9.45 7.30 3.08
CA THR A 84 -9.65 5.83 3.20
C THR A 84 -8.67 5.19 4.19
N SER A 85 -7.85 5.99 4.87
CA SER A 85 -6.88 5.48 5.86
C SER A 85 -7.56 4.92 7.10
N GLU A 86 -8.47 5.68 7.71
CA GLU A 86 -9.24 5.24 8.89
C GLU A 86 -9.97 3.92 8.63
N LEU A 87 -10.62 3.78 7.46
CA LEU A 87 -11.31 2.55 7.08
C LEU A 87 -10.37 1.34 6.98
N ARG A 88 -9.11 1.56 6.56
CA ARG A 88 -8.13 0.49 6.36
C ARG A 88 -7.49 0.04 7.67
N ASP A 89 -7.36 0.93 8.64
CA ASP A 89 -6.64 0.62 9.87
C ASP A 89 -7.39 -0.47 10.67
N HIS A 90 -8.72 -0.46 10.69
CA HIS A 90 -9.51 -1.53 11.34
C HIS A 90 -9.34 -2.91 10.70
N GLY A 91 -9.20 -2.98 9.37
CA GLY A 91 -9.03 -4.25 8.66
C GLY A 91 -7.67 -4.91 8.86
N VAL A 92 -6.65 -4.17 9.32
CA VAL A 92 -5.29 -4.70 9.53
C VAL A 92 -4.95 -4.96 11.00
N LEU A 93 -5.60 -4.28 11.94
CA LEU A 93 -5.25 -4.35 13.36
C LEU A 93 -5.58 -5.70 14.01
N LEU A 94 -6.71 -6.33 13.67
CA LEU A 94 -7.06 -7.65 14.20
C LEU A 94 -6.09 -8.74 13.73
N PRO A 95 -5.82 -8.91 12.41
CA PRO A 95 -4.77 -9.84 11.96
C PRO A 95 -3.40 -9.54 12.56
N ALA A 96 -3.05 -8.25 12.72
CA ALA A 96 -1.80 -7.88 13.37
C ALA A 96 -1.75 -8.35 14.82
N LEU A 97 -2.83 -8.16 15.59
CA LEU A 97 -2.96 -8.64 16.97
C LEU A 97 -2.81 -10.16 17.04
N GLU A 98 -3.51 -10.93 16.20
CA GLU A 98 -3.36 -12.39 16.16
C GLU A 98 -1.91 -12.81 15.87
N SER A 99 -1.23 -12.11 14.96
CA SER A 99 0.15 -12.42 14.60
C SER A 99 1.17 -12.19 15.72
N VAL A 100 0.83 -11.39 16.73
CA VAL A 100 1.70 -11.06 17.87
C VAL A 100 1.16 -11.57 19.20
N ALA A 101 -0.05 -12.14 19.23
CA ALA A 101 -0.67 -12.69 20.42
C ALA A 101 0.24 -13.67 21.19
N PRO A 102 1.00 -14.58 20.53
CA PRO A 102 1.91 -15.49 21.23
C PRO A 102 3.09 -14.81 21.93
N ALA A 103 3.40 -13.54 21.62
CA ALA A 103 4.48 -12.80 22.24
C ALA A 103 4.07 -12.12 23.56
N PHE A 104 2.77 -12.03 23.84
CA PHE A 104 2.26 -11.47 25.09
C PHE A 104 2.30 -12.52 26.19
N THR A 105 2.81 -12.13 27.35
CA THR A 105 2.84 -13.01 28.53
C THR A 105 1.54 -13.01 29.32
N GLU A 106 0.71 -11.97 29.16
CA GLU A 106 -0.60 -11.84 29.80
C GLU A 106 -1.73 -12.01 28.76
N PRO A 107 -2.40 -13.17 28.70
CA PRO A 107 -3.51 -13.40 27.75
C PRO A 107 -4.65 -12.39 27.86
N ALA A 108 -4.85 -11.82 29.06
CA ALA A 108 -5.85 -10.79 29.32
C ALA A 108 -5.63 -9.52 28.47
N VAL A 109 -4.37 -9.15 28.16
CA VAL A 109 -4.06 -8.02 27.27
C VAL A 109 -4.62 -8.28 25.87
N VAL A 110 -4.37 -9.47 25.33
CA VAL A 110 -4.84 -9.87 23.99
C VAL A 110 -6.36 -9.89 23.94
N ALA A 111 -7.02 -10.46 24.97
CA ALA A 111 -8.47 -10.52 25.06
C ALA A 111 -9.11 -9.11 25.08
N GLN A 112 -8.58 -8.20 25.89
CA GLN A 112 -9.11 -6.82 25.97
C GLN A 112 -8.85 -6.01 24.70
N LEU A 113 -7.65 -6.11 24.10
CA LEU A 113 -7.35 -5.48 22.81
C LEU A 113 -8.27 -6.01 21.70
N ARG A 114 -8.50 -7.33 21.64
CA ARG A 114 -9.41 -7.93 20.66
C ARG A 114 -10.83 -7.40 20.83
N ALA A 115 -11.34 -7.38 22.06
CA ALA A 115 -12.68 -6.86 22.36
C ALA A 115 -12.81 -5.39 21.92
N HIS A 116 -11.81 -4.56 22.23
CA HIS A 116 -11.79 -3.16 21.80
C HIS A 116 -11.81 -3.02 20.27
N LEU A 117 -10.91 -3.72 19.56
CA LEU A 117 -10.80 -3.64 18.10
C LEU A 117 -12.07 -4.14 17.39
N VAL A 118 -12.73 -5.17 17.92
CA VAL A 118 -14.01 -5.67 17.40
C VAL A 118 -15.13 -4.63 17.59
N ALA A 119 -15.22 -4.02 18.77
CA ALA A 119 -16.21 -3.00 19.05
C ALA A 119 -16.02 -1.76 18.15
N GLU A 120 -14.79 -1.27 18.04
CA GLU A 120 -14.45 -0.11 17.20
C GLU A 120 -14.72 -0.37 15.71
N ARG A 121 -14.38 -1.58 15.22
CA ARG A 121 -14.65 -2.01 13.84
C ARG A 121 -16.13 -1.92 13.49
N GLY A 122 -17.02 -2.34 14.39
CA GLY A 122 -18.48 -2.26 14.18
C GLY A 122 -19.00 -0.83 14.01
N VAL A 123 -18.36 0.14 14.66
CA VAL A 123 -18.73 1.56 14.58
C VAL A 123 -18.19 2.19 13.29
N VAL A 124 -16.96 1.87 12.90
CA VAL A 124 -16.28 2.55 11.79
C VAL A 124 -16.60 1.94 10.42
N VAL A 125 -16.72 0.62 10.33
CA VAL A 125 -16.82 -0.13 9.06
C VAL A 125 -18.28 -0.51 8.76
N SER A 126 -19.21 0.42 8.91
CA SER A 126 -20.59 0.19 8.45
C SER A 126 -20.67 0.30 6.91
N PRO A 127 -21.31 -0.66 6.21
CA PRO A 127 -21.38 -0.65 4.74
C PRO A 127 -21.89 0.68 4.14
N PRO A 128 -22.94 1.33 4.67
CA PRO A 128 -23.40 2.63 4.16
C PRO A 128 -22.34 3.74 4.28
N LYS A 129 -21.60 3.78 5.40
CA LYS A 129 -20.54 4.77 5.64
C LYS A 129 -19.36 4.53 4.71
N VAL A 130 -18.92 3.29 4.56
CA VAL A 130 -17.84 2.88 3.65
C VAL A 130 -18.21 3.23 2.21
N GLY A 131 -19.39 2.82 1.74
CA GLY A 131 -19.86 3.14 0.38
C GLY A 131 -19.94 4.64 0.12
N ARG A 132 -20.39 5.44 1.09
CA ARG A 132 -20.40 6.92 0.97
C ARG A 132 -18.99 7.50 0.84
N ILE A 133 -18.04 7.03 1.65
CA ILE A 133 -16.64 7.48 1.59
C ILE A 133 -16.04 7.11 0.24
N LEU A 134 -16.16 5.85 -0.19
CA LEU A 134 -15.61 5.39 -1.46
C LEU A 134 -16.23 6.13 -2.66
N ARG A 135 -17.55 6.34 -2.69
CA ARG A 135 -18.21 7.16 -3.73
C ARG A 135 -17.67 8.58 -3.78
N LYS A 136 -17.47 9.23 -2.62
CA LYS A 136 -16.88 10.57 -2.56
C LYS A 136 -15.48 10.59 -3.18
N ARG A 137 -14.64 9.59 -2.84
CA ARG A 137 -13.25 9.50 -3.32
C ARG A 137 -13.13 9.06 -4.77
N ALA A 138 -14.04 8.24 -5.26
CA ALA A 138 -14.10 7.80 -6.65
C ALA A 138 -14.30 8.97 -7.63
N ARG A 139 -14.94 10.07 -7.21
CA ARG A 139 -15.08 11.29 -8.02
C ARG A 139 -13.72 11.90 -8.40
N GLU A 140 -12.71 11.75 -7.54
CA GLU A 140 -11.34 12.21 -7.81
C GLU A 140 -10.64 11.39 -8.92
N LEU A 141 -11.24 10.28 -9.35
CA LEU A 141 -10.73 9.46 -10.45
C LEU A 141 -11.34 9.86 -11.81
N GLY A 142 -12.33 10.75 -11.83
CA GLY A 142 -12.99 11.21 -13.05
C GLY A 142 -12.04 11.92 -14.01
N GLY A 143 -12.08 11.54 -15.29
CA GLY A 143 -11.27 12.14 -16.35
C GLY A 143 -9.76 11.83 -16.29
N LEU A 144 -9.30 11.04 -15.31
CA LEU A 144 -7.88 10.67 -15.21
C LEU A 144 -7.39 9.88 -16.42
N THR A 145 -8.20 8.94 -16.89
CA THR A 145 -7.85 8.07 -18.04
C THR A 145 -7.72 8.89 -19.32
N ASP A 146 -8.68 9.77 -19.60
CA ASP A 146 -8.67 10.60 -20.79
C ASP A 146 -7.51 11.61 -20.76
N ASN A 147 -7.25 12.20 -19.59
CA ASN A 147 -6.12 13.10 -19.41
C ASN A 147 -4.78 12.37 -19.63
N LEU A 148 -4.61 11.19 -19.05
CA LEU A 148 -3.40 10.39 -19.23
C LEU A 148 -3.19 10.04 -20.71
N ALA A 149 -4.23 9.52 -21.36
CA ALA A 149 -4.21 9.15 -22.79
C ALA A 149 -3.83 10.34 -23.68
N ALA A 150 -4.36 11.54 -23.39
CA ALA A 150 -4.06 12.75 -24.16
C ALA A 150 -2.58 13.15 -24.07
N HIS A 151 -1.91 12.87 -22.95
CA HIS A 151 -0.52 13.25 -22.71
C HIS A 151 0.51 12.14 -23.01
N LEU A 152 0.10 10.87 -23.10
CA LEU A 152 0.98 9.73 -23.37
C LEU A 152 1.45 9.60 -24.82
N LYS A 153 0.71 10.16 -25.79
CA LYS A 153 0.66 9.68 -27.19
C LYS A 153 1.98 9.64 -27.99
N GLN A 154 3.10 10.22 -27.56
CA GLN A 154 4.33 10.23 -28.37
C GLN A 154 5.66 10.19 -27.59
N LYS A 155 5.67 9.76 -26.31
CA LYS A 155 6.86 9.93 -25.45
C LYS A 155 7.25 8.74 -24.57
N VAL A 156 6.75 7.53 -24.83
CA VAL A 156 7.13 6.37 -24.02
C VAL A 156 7.71 5.27 -24.88
N ASP A 157 8.97 4.95 -24.61
CA ASP A 157 9.67 3.78 -25.12
C ASP A 157 10.18 2.91 -23.96
N GLU A 158 10.78 1.78 -24.30
CA GLU A 158 11.31 0.84 -23.31
C GLU A 158 12.47 1.40 -22.49
N GLU A 159 13.32 2.26 -23.09
CA GLU A 159 14.47 2.83 -22.36
C GLU A 159 13.98 3.79 -21.28
N LEU A 160 12.98 4.65 -21.57
CA LEU A 160 12.38 5.52 -20.57
C LEU A 160 11.81 4.74 -19.38
N LEU A 161 11.12 3.63 -19.63
CA LEU A 161 10.62 2.77 -18.55
C LEU A 161 11.75 2.15 -17.74
N ARG A 162 12.80 1.68 -18.42
CA ARG A 162 13.99 1.09 -17.80
C ARG A 162 14.71 2.10 -16.91
N GLU A 163 14.94 3.32 -17.39
CA GLU A 163 15.55 4.42 -16.63
C GLU A 163 14.71 4.81 -15.41
N SER A 164 13.39 4.95 -15.60
CA SER A 164 12.46 5.31 -14.52
C SER A 164 12.37 4.22 -13.44
N LEU A 165 12.47 2.96 -13.84
CA LEU A 165 12.53 1.83 -12.93
C LEU A 165 13.87 1.78 -12.17
N ARG A 166 15.00 2.02 -12.86
CA ARG A 166 16.32 2.17 -12.22
C ARG A 166 16.30 3.28 -11.17
N ALA A 167 15.70 4.44 -11.49
CA ALA A 167 15.56 5.55 -10.56
C ALA A 167 14.71 5.16 -9.33
N SER A 168 13.60 4.46 -9.54
CA SER A 168 12.74 3.97 -8.45
C SER A 168 13.47 2.94 -7.56
N PHE A 169 14.28 2.07 -8.15
CA PHE A 169 15.15 1.14 -7.43
C PHE A 169 16.20 1.89 -6.60
N ALA A 170 16.93 2.84 -7.20
CA ALA A 170 17.94 3.64 -6.50
C ALA A 170 17.33 4.40 -5.31
N PHE A 171 16.18 5.03 -5.50
CA PHE A 171 15.43 5.69 -4.43
C PHE A 171 15.07 4.72 -3.29
N SER A 172 14.63 3.49 -3.62
CA SER A 172 14.34 2.48 -2.60
C SER A 172 15.58 2.05 -1.82
N ARG A 173 16.75 1.96 -2.47
CA ARG A 173 18.04 1.63 -1.85
C ARG A 173 18.51 2.75 -0.91
N ASP A 174 18.33 4.01 -1.30
CA ASP A 174 18.66 5.14 -0.43
C ASP A 174 17.75 5.20 0.79
N ALA A 175 16.46 4.92 0.62
CA ALA A 175 15.54 4.84 1.74
C ALA A 175 15.91 3.69 2.69
N TYR A 176 16.30 2.52 2.15
CA TYR A 176 16.84 1.42 2.93
C TYR A 176 18.08 1.82 3.74
N ARG A 177 19.09 2.42 3.09
CA ARG A 177 20.32 2.89 3.77
C ARG A 177 19.99 3.81 4.94
N ARG A 178 19.10 4.78 4.75
CA ARG A 178 18.65 5.68 5.83
C ARG A 178 18.00 4.92 7.00
N VAL A 179 17.17 3.92 6.73
CA VAL A 179 16.55 3.08 7.79
C VAL A 179 17.60 2.26 8.52
N ARG A 180 18.50 1.61 7.79
CA ARG A 180 19.58 0.79 8.36
C ARG A 180 20.42 1.57 9.39
N HIS A 181 20.73 2.83 9.11
CA HIS A 181 21.53 3.66 10.01
C HIS A 181 20.74 4.25 11.19
N THR A 182 19.47 4.59 10.99
CA THR A 182 18.74 5.43 11.96
C THR A 182 17.64 4.72 12.72
N ARG A 183 17.06 3.66 12.14
CA ARG A 183 15.86 2.94 12.63
C ARG A 183 14.68 3.84 13.02
N ARG A 184 14.62 5.09 12.53
CA ARG A 184 13.54 6.04 12.84
C ARG A 184 12.26 5.69 12.07
N THR A 185 11.10 5.77 12.72
CA THR A 185 9.76 5.54 12.12
C THR A 185 9.56 6.29 10.80
N LYS A 186 9.97 7.57 10.72
CA LYS A 186 9.84 8.37 9.50
C LYS A 186 10.61 7.78 8.31
N HIS A 187 11.80 7.25 8.55
CA HIS A 187 12.62 6.63 7.51
C HIS A 187 12.05 5.27 7.13
N LEU A 188 11.55 4.49 8.10
CA LEU A 188 10.89 3.21 7.85
C LEU A 188 9.67 3.39 6.94
N HIS A 189 8.84 4.39 7.22
CA HIS A 189 7.71 4.71 6.35
C HIS A 189 8.13 5.13 4.94
N ALA A 190 9.20 5.91 4.80
CA ALA A 190 9.75 6.29 3.50
C ALA A 190 10.22 5.04 2.72
N TRP A 191 10.95 4.14 3.37
CA TRP A 191 11.43 2.90 2.75
C TRP A 191 10.27 1.99 2.33
N ARG A 192 9.27 1.79 3.20
CA ARG A 192 8.07 1.01 2.85
C ARG A 192 7.30 1.60 1.67
N LYS A 193 7.14 2.93 1.62
CA LYS A 193 6.49 3.60 0.47
C LYS A 193 7.28 3.35 -0.82
N ALA A 194 8.60 3.48 -0.77
CA ALA A 194 9.48 3.23 -1.92
C ALA A 194 9.37 1.78 -2.42
N ILE A 195 9.47 0.80 -1.52
CA ILE A 195 9.34 -0.63 -1.87
C ILE A 195 7.96 -0.95 -2.44
N LYS A 196 6.87 -0.41 -1.87
CA LYS A 196 5.54 -0.62 -2.45
C LYS A 196 5.41 -0.02 -3.85
N SER A 197 5.98 1.16 -4.10
CA SER A 197 5.98 1.77 -5.42
C SER A 197 6.76 0.90 -6.42
N LEU A 198 8.01 0.56 -6.10
CA LEU A 198 8.86 -0.28 -6.93
C LEU A 198 8.21 -1.63 -7.25
N ARG A 199 7.60 -2.27 -6.26
CA ARG A 199 6.89 -3.54 -6.45
C ARG A 199 5.76 -3.44 -7.48
N TYR A 200 4.95 -2.39 -7.44
CA TYR A 200 3.88 -2.20 -8.43
C TYR A 200 4.41 -1.87 -9.82
N GLN A 201 5.52 -1.13 -9.90
CA GLN A 201 6.18 -0.86 -11.17
C GLN A 201 6.77 -2.13 -11.78
N LEU A 202 7.41 -2.97 -10.96
CA LEU A 202 7.90 -4.29 -11.34
C LEU A 202 6.76 -5.23 -11.77
N GLU A 203 5.63 -5.20 -11.06
CA GLU A 203 4.41 -5.95 -11.43
C GLU A 203 3.95 -5.55 -12.84
N LEU A 204 3.88 -4.25 -13.14
CA LEU A 204 3.52 -3.75 -14.47
C LEU A 204 4.49 -4.22 -15.55
N VAL A 205 5.80 -3.99 -15.40
CA VAL A 205 6.75 -4.31 -16.46
C VAL A 205 6.93 -5.83 -16.66
N ALA A 206 6.84 -6.62 -15.59
CA ALA A 206 6.91 -8.08 -15.68
C ALA A 206 5.70 -8.68 -16.42
N SER A 207 4.56 -7.99 -16.42
CA SER A 207 3.36 -8.47 -17.10
C SER A 207 3.43 -8.39 -18.63
N GLY A 208 4.29 -7.54 -19.19
CA GLY A 208 4.44 -7.36 -20.64
C GLY A 208 5.28 -8.43 -21.34
N GLY A 209 5.65 -9.52 -20.65
CA GLY A 209 6.41 -10.63 -21.22
C GLY A 209 7.92 -10.38 -21.41
N GLY A 210 8.40 -9.18 -21.07
CA GLY A 210 9.83 -8.87 -21.03
C GLY A 210 10.49 -9.59 -19.85
N GLY A 211 11.11 -10.74 -20.11
CA GLY A 211 11.74 -11.56 -19.07
C GLY A 211 12.79 -10.79 -18.25
N GLY A 212 13.00 -11.22 -17.00
CA GLY A 212 14.08 -10.74 -16.13
C GLY A 212 13.61 -9.90 -14.93
N TYR A 213 12.33 -9.53 -14.86
CA TYR A 213 11.78 -8.78 -13.73
C TYR A 213 11.14 -9.67 -12.66
N GLU A 214 10.97 -10.97 -12.90
CA GLU A 214 10.27 -11.89 -11.99
C GLU A 214 11.04 -12.06 -10.67
N ARG A 215 12.37 -12.17 -10.74
CA ARG A 215 13.22 -12.28 -9.54
C ARG A 215 13.19 -10.97 -8.72
N PRO A 216 13.45 -9.78 -9.30
CA PRO A 216 13.26 -8.52 -8.59
C PRO A 216 11.85 -8.34 -8.01
N LEU A 217 10.80 -8.72 -8.75
CA LEU A 217 9.41 -8.63 -8.29
C LEU A 217 9.18 -9.53 -7.06
N ARG A 218 9.65 -10.79 -7.09
CA ARG A 218 9.58 -11.68 -5.92
C ARG A 218 10.30 -11.09 -4.71
N ALA A 219 11.50 -10.54 -4.90
CA ALA A 219 12.23 -9.88 -3.82
C ALA A 219 11.48 -8.67 -3.25
N ALA A 220 10.94 -7.80 -4.11
CA ALA A 220 10.14 -6.64 -3.69
C ALA A 220 8.84 -7.06 -2.99
N ASN A 221 8.21 -8.17 -3.39
CA ASN A 221 7.05 -8.74 -2.71
C ASN A 221 7.37 -9.19 -1.28
N VAL A 222 8.46 -9.94 -1.09
CA VAL A 222 8.92 -10.37 0.24
C VAL A 222 9.20 -9.15 1.12
N GLN A 223 9.97 -8.18 0.62
CA GLN A 223 10.27 -6.96 1.36
C GLN A 223 9.00 -6.14 1.70
N ALA A 224 8.06 -6.01 0.76
CA ALA A 224 6.82 -5.29 0.99
C ALA A 224 5.93 -5.97 2.06
N ARG A 225 5.94 -7.31 2.13
CA ARG A 225 5.25 -8.08 3.16
C ARG A 225 5.88 -7.84 4.54
N LEU A 226 7.19 -8.08 4.68
CA LEU A 226 7.91 -7.89 5.95
C LEU A 226 7.73 -6.46 6.49
N LEU A 227 7.87 -5.44 5.62
CA LEU A 227 7.64 -4.05 6.00
C LEU A 227 6.16 -3.75 6.31
N GLY A 228 5.22 -4.50 5.73
CA GLY A 228 3.81 -4.50 6.09
C GLY A 228 3.63 -4.91 7.55
N ASP A 229 4.14 -6.09 7.89
CA ASP A 229 4.04 -6.69 9.23
C ASP A 229 4.64 -5.77 10.30
N VAL A 230 5.81 -5.16 10.04
CA VAL A 230 6.40 -4.15 10.94
C VAL A 230 5.44 -2.98 11.16
N THR A 231 4.92 -2.39 10.09
CA THR A 231 4.05 -1.20 10.23
C THR A 231 2.69 -1.49 10.85
N ASP A 232 2.12 -2.67 10.58
CA ASP A 232 0.84 -3.04 11.15
C ASP A 232 1.00 -3.35 12.66
N THR A 233 2.15 -3.90 13.08
CA THR A 233 2.50 -4.03 14.52
C THR A 233 2.72 -2.68 15.20
N MET A 234 3.35 -1.71 14.52
CA MET A 234 3.51 -0.36 15.05
C MET A 234 2.15 0.33 15.24
N ALA A 235 1.21 0.13 14.32
CA ALA A 235 -0.15 0.64 14.47
C ALA A 235 -0.84 0.01 15.70
N LEU A 236 -0.68 -1.29 15.92
CA LEU A 236 -1.20 -1.96 17.12
C LEU A 236 -0.58 -1.41 18.41
N ARG A 237 0.72 -1.12 18.42
CA ARG A 237 1.38 -0.46 19.55
C ARG A 237 0.79 0.93 19.82
N ASP A 238 0.49 1.70 18.79
CA ASP A 238 -0.08 3.02 18.94
C ASP A 238 -1.53 2.94 19.50
N VAL A 239 -2.30 1.91 19.12
CA VAL A 239 -3.60 1.60 19.76
C VAL A 239 -3.42 1.26 21.25
N LEU A 240 -2.50 0.36 21.60
CA LEU A 240 -2.23 0.01 23.00
C LEU A 240 -1.83 1.23 23.84
N LYS A 241 -1.05 2.16 23.26
CA LYS A 241 -0.72 3.44 23.92
C LYS A 241 -1.95 4.30 24.17
N ALA A 242 -2.87 4.38 23.20
CA ALA A 242 -4.11 5.15 23.33
C ALA A 242 -5.06 4.58 24.38
N LEU A 243 -5.03 3.26 24.60
CA LEU A 243 -5.84 2.56 25.60
C LEU A 243 -5.19 2.47 26.99
N LYS A 244 -4.03 3.10 27.18
CA LYS A 244 -3.35 3.12 28.47
C LYS A 244 -4.29 3.74 29.53
N GLY A 245 -4.55 2.98 30.59
CA GLY A 245 -5.47 3.39 31.67
C GLY A 245 -6.93 2.98 31.45
N GLN A 246 -7.30 2.51 30.26
CA GLN A 246 -8.62 1.92 29.98
C GLN A 246 -8.61 0.39 30.14
N LEU A 247 -7.43 -0.23 29.96
CA LEU A 247 -7.26 -1.66 30.19
C LEU A 247 -7.14 -1.95 31.68
N THR A 248 -8.02 -2.81 32.20
CA THR A 248 -8.11 -3.11 33.64
C THR A 248 -7.35 -4.38 33.99
N GLY A 249 -6.58 -4.34 35.08
CA GLY A 249 -5.92 -5.53 35.62
C GLY A 249 -4.81 -6.11 34.74
N VAL A 250 -4.16 -5.29 33.90
CA VAL A 250 -3.06 -5.71 33.02
C VAL A 250 -1.87 -4.76 33.10
N ASP A 251 -0.66 -5.27 32.93
CA ASP A 251 0.55 -4.44 32.84
C ASP A 251 0.75 -3.89 31.42
N THR A 252 0.13 -2.73 31.16
CA THR A 252 0.25 -2.04 29.86
C THR A 252 1.69 -1.65 29.49
N LYS A 253 2.56 -1.41 30.47
CA LYS A 253 3.96 -1.06 30.20
C LYS A 253 4.71 -2.28 29.68
N ARG A 254 4.57 -3.42 30.35
CA ARG A 254 5.15 -4.70 29.92
C ARG A 254 4.65 -5.10 28.53
N ALA A 255 3.35 -4.97 28.28
CA ALA A 255 2.75 -5.23 26.97
C ALA A 255 3.34 -4.35 25.84
N LEU A 256 3.63 -3.08 26.12
CA LEU A 256 4.32 -2.20 25.17
C LEU A 256 5.77 -2.64 24.91
N ASP A 257 6.48 -3.04 25.95
CA ASP A 257 7.86 -3.55 25.82
C ASP A 257 7.92 -4.86 25.01
N GLU A 258 6.92 -5.73 25.16
CA GLU A 258 6.73 -6.94 24.35
C GLU A 258 6.51 -6.59 22.87
N LEU A 259 5.61 -5.66 22.55
CA LEU A 259 5.42 -5.19 21.18
C LEU A 259 6.67 -4.55 20.58
N ASP A 260 7.39 -3.71 21.34
CA ASP A 260 8.61 -3.07 20.87
C ASP A 260 9.75 -4.08 20.62
N ARG A 261 9.77 -5.23 21.31
CA ARG A 261 10.67 -6.35 20.98
C ARG A 261 10.28 -7.00 19.66
N VAL A 262 8.99 -7.30 19.44
CA VAL A 262 8.51 -7.89 18.18
C VAL A 262 8.77 -6.96 16.99
N ILE A 263 8.51 -5.66 17.13
CA ILE A 263 8.77 -4.65 16.09
C ILE A 263 10.24 -4.62 15.71
N ARG A 264 11.15 -4.63 16.71
CA ARG A 264 12.61 -4.65 16.47
C ARG A 264 13.03 -5.91 15.73
N ALA A 265 12.57 -7.08 16.17
CA ALA A 265 12.90 -8.35 15.52
C ALA A 265 12.42 -8.39 14.06
N ARG A 266 11.17 -8.01 13.78
CA ARG A 266 10.63 -7.94 12.41
C ARG A 266 11.37 -6.91 11.54
N LEU A 267 11.77 -5.78 12.11
CA LEU A 267 12.55 -4.76 11.39
C LEU A 267 13.95 -5.28 11.04
N ASP A 268 14.61 -5.97 11.97
CA ASP A 268 15.93 -6.56 11.74
C ASP A 268 15.88 -7.64 10.66
N GLU A 269 14.84 -8.47 10.64
CA GLU A 269 14.57 -9.43 9.57
C GLU A 269 14.39 -8.72 8.21
N ALA A 270 13.55 -7.67 8.16
CA ALA A 270 13.36 -6.89 6.93
C ALA A 270 14.66 -6.26 6.42
N ILE A 271 15.50 -5.74 7.32
CA ILE A 271 16.81 -5.16 6.99
C ILE A 271 17.77 -6.23 6.46
N LYS A 272 17.78 -7.42 7.08
CA LYS A 272 18.61 -8.56 6.67
C LYS A 272 18.23 -9.04 5.27
N VAL A 273 16.95 -9.24 5.01
CA VAL A 273 16.43 -9.67 3.69
C VAL A 273 16.72 -8.63 2.60
N ALA A 274 16.78 -7.34 2.93
CA ALA A 274 17.11 -6.30 1.96
C ALA A 274 18.62 -6.10 1.73
N ALA A 275 19.47 -6.74 2.55
CA ALA A 275 20.92 -6.70 2.39
C ALA A 275 21.43 -7.76 1.40
N GLY A 276 20.73 -8.89 1.29
CA GLY A 276 21.00 -9.95 0.31
C GLY A 276 20.35 -9.67 -1.04
#